data_AF-A0AA41D6Z1-F1
#
_entry.id   AF-A0AA41D6Z1-F1
#
_cell.length_a   1.000
_cell.length_b   1.000
_cell.length_c   1.000
_cell.angle_alpha   90.00
_cell.angle_beta   90.00
_cell.angle_gamma   90.00
#
_symmetry.space_group_name_H-M   'P 1'
#
loop_
_entity.id
_entity.type
_entity.pdbx_description
1 polymer ?
#
loop_
_entity_poly.entity_id
_entity_poly.type
_entity_poly.pdbx_seq_one_letter_code
_entity_poly.pdbx_strand_id
1 'polypeptide(L)'
;MKKLAVLFVVSAGLCMAACRPAAQKQEGAVPQAASAVPDSVITCSGRLVMGHEAYSFTPDGDTLSYWVVDRSGELKKRYEEALPAGAEPYTPVSAELKVKMLGPSSEGFAAEYDGVVEVQAIIRVGE
;
A
#
# COMPACT_ATOMS: atom_id res chain seq x y z
N MET A 1 8.32 38.64 43.68
CA MET A 1 7.50 39.86 43.85
C MET A 1 7.92 40.91 42.85
N LYS A 2 7.09 41.19 41.83
CA LYS A 2 6.98 42.51 41.19
C LYS A 2 5.72 42.46 40.33
N LYS A 3 4.68 43.14 40.82
CA LYS A 3 3.44 43.40 40.09
C LYS A 3 3.71 44.60 39.20
N LEU A 4 3.29 44.57 37.94
CA LEU A 4 2.89 45.80 37.26
C LEU A 4 1.78 45.48 36.26
N ALA A 5 0.59 45.96 36.62
CA ALA A 5 -0.60 45.96 35.80
C ALA A 5 -0.56 47.19 34.89
N VAL A 6 -0.96 47.04 33.64
CA VAL A 6 -1.58 48.12 32.85
C VAL A 6 -2.71 47.50 32.03
N LEU A 7 -3.91 47.92 32.39
CA LEU A 7 -5.19 47.71 31.70
C LEU A 7 -5.50 48.96 30.84
N PHE A 8 -6.58 48.87 30.06
CA PHE A 8 -7.18 49.84 29.13
C PHE A 8 -6.61 49.73 27.70
N VAL A 9 -7.42 49.51 26.65
CA VAL A 9 -8.63 50.28 26.30
C VAL A 9 -9.69 49.40 25.63
N VAL A 10 -10.93 49.65 26.03
CA VAL A 10 -12.20 49.18 25.45
C VAL A 10 -12.41 49.81 24.07
N SER A 11 -12.65 49.02 23.03
CA SER A 11 -13.32 49.50 21.82
C SER A 11 -14.61 48.70 21.61
N ALA A 12 -15.73 49.38 21.86
CA ALA A 12 -17.05 48.92 21.48
C ALA A 12 -17.18 48.93 19.95
N GLY A 13 -17.57 47.78 19.39
CA GLY A 13 -18.01 47.64 18.00
C GLY A 13 -19.25 46.77 17.97
N LEU A 14 -20.41 47.41 18.13
CA LEU A 14 -21.73 46.81 17.94
C LEU A 14 -21.99 46.68 16.43
N CYS A 15 -22.01 45.46 15.91
CA CYS A 15 -22.59 45.16 14.60
C CYS A 15 -23.54 43.96 14.74
N MET A 16 -24.83 44.25 14.97
CA MET A 16 -25.91 43.33 14.61
C MET A 16 -26.03 43.33 13.09
N ALA A 17 -25.62 42.25 12.44
CA ALA A 17 -25.98 41.95 11.07
C ALA A 17 -26.58 40.54 11.04
N ALA A 18 -27.89 40.47 11.19
CA ALA A 18 -28.67 39.30 10.83
C ALA A 18 -28.72 39.20 9.31
N CYS A 19 -28.00 38.25 8.74
CA CYS A 19 -28.28 37.66 7.44
C CYS A 19 -27.93 36.17 7.55
N ARG A 20 -28.95 35.33 7.60
CA ARG A 20 -28.85 33.90 7.27
C ARG A 20 -28.91 33.80 5.74
N PRO A 21 -27.83 33.44 5.03
CA PRO A 21 -27.98 32.63 3.84
C PRO A 21 -28.10 31.16 4.27
N ALA A 22 -29.02 30.48 3.62
CA ALA A 22 -29.24 29.05 3.75
C ALA A 22 -27.94 28.26 3.57
N ALA A 23 -27.88 27.14 4.28
CA ALA A 23 -26.83 26.15 4.17
C ALA A 23 -26.57 25.77 2.70
N GLN A 24 -25.41 26.17 2.19
CA GLN A 24 -24.68 25.43 1.17
C GLN A 24 -23.21 25.80 1.28
N LYS A 25 -22.43 24.93 1.91
CA LYS A 25 -21.00 24.88 1.64
C LYS A 25 -20.46 23.47 1.85
N GLN A 26 -20.35 22.81 0.70
CA GLN A 26 -19.35 21.80 0.37
C GLN A 26 -19.14 20.71 1.40
N GLU A 27 -19.83 19.60 1.14
CA GLU A 27 -19.22 18.27 1.05
C GLU A 27 -17.72 18.40 0.77
N GLY A 28 -16.94 18.27 1.84
CA GLY A 28 -15.50 18.13 1.76
C GLY A 28 -15.21 16.77 1.17
N ALA A 29 -15.34 16.66 -0.14
CA ALA A 29 -14.57 15.70 -0.90
C ALA A 29 -13.11 15.99 -0.55
N VAL A 30 -12.55 15.13 0.29
CA VAL A 30 -11.10 15.00 0.44
C VAL A 30 -10.57 14.96 -0.99
N PRO A 31 -9.62 15.83 -1.39
CA PRO A 31 -8.85 15.55 -2.58
C PRO A 31 -8.13 14.25 -2.26
N GLN A 32 -8.70 13.13 -2.69
CA GLN A 32 -7.94 11.93 -2.93
C GLN A 32 -6.94 12.39 -3.98
N ALA A 33 -5.77 12.81 -3.50
CA ALA A 33 -4.59 12.85 -4.30
C ALA A 33 -4.52 11.43 -4.85
N ALA A 34 -4.96 11.27 -6.09
CA ALA A 34 -4.51 10.20 -6.94
C ALA A 34 -3.01 10.45 -7.02
N SER A 35 -2.29 9.95 -6.02
CA SER A 35 -0.89 9.61 -6.14
C SER A 35 -0.89 8.73 -7.36
N ALA A 36 -0.56 9.32 -8.51
CA ALA A 36 -0.19 8.59 -9.69
C ALA A 36 1.09 7.87 -9.29
N VAL A 37 0.91 6.72 -8.63
CA VAL A 37 1.92 5.68 -8.60
C VAL A 37 2.24 5.50 -10.08
N PRO A 38 3.50 5.69 -10.51
CA PRO A 38 3.85 5.42 -11.89
C PRO A 38 3.26 4.04 -12.25
N ASP A 39 2.83 3.86 -13.50
CA ASP A 39 2.57 2.52 -14.06
C ASP A 39 3.91 1.77 -14.09
N SER A 40 4.44 1.43 -12.92
CA SER A 40 5.73 0.80 -12.69
C SER A 40 5.51 -0.68 -12.84
N VAL A 41 5.31 -1.06 -14.11
CA VAL A 41 5.41 -2.45 -14.53
C VAL A 41 6.89 -2.76 -14.76
N ILE A 42 7.43 -3.66 -13.96
CA ILE A 42 8.83 -4.08 -14.02
C ILE A 42 8.93 -5.59 -14.17
N THR A 43 10.01 -6.07 -14.79
CA THR A 43 10.39 -7.49 -14.73
C THR A 43 11.56 -7.62 -13.78
N CYS A 44 11.44 -8.50 -12.79
CA CYS A 44 12.50 -8.76 -11.83
C CYS A 44 12.50 -10.22 -11.36
N SER A 45 13.69 -10.69 -10.99
CA SER A 45 13.89 -11.97 -10.31
C SER A 45 13.80 -11.79 -8.80
N GLY A 46 13.44 -12.85 -8.10
CA GLY A 46 13.33 -12.84 -6.65
C GLY A 46 12.92 -14.18 -6.05
N ARG A 47 12.73 -14.16 -4.73
CA ARG A 47 12.23 -15.29 -3.96
C ARG A 47 10.72 -15.19 -3.81
N LEU A 48 10.02 -16.20 -4.31
CA LEU A 48 8.58 -16.37 -4.17
C LEU A 48 8.27 -17.37 -3.05
N VAL A 49 7.34 -17.02 -2.16
CA VAL A 49 6.82 -17.89 -1.12
C VAL A 49 5.29 -17.89 -1.19
N MET A 50 4.69 -19.08 -1.26
CA MET A 50 3.23 -19.22 -1.25
C MET A 50 2.77 -20.29 -0.25
N GLY A 51 1.69 -20.01 0.47
CA GLY A 51 1.07 -20.93 1.41
C GLY A 51 -0.36 -20.51 1.77
N HIS A 52 -0.88 -20.99 2.90
CA HIS A 52 -2.28 -20.68 3.29
C HIS A 52 -2.49 -19.21 3.67
N GLU A 53 -1.48 -18.55 4.22
CA GLU A 53 -1.60 -17.18 4.76
C GLU A 53 -0.55 -16.21 4.20
N ALA A 54 0.40 -16.70 3.40
CA ALA A 54 1.51 -15.90 2.86
C ALA A 54 1.61 -16.08 1.35
N TYR A 55 1.55 -14.97 0.62
CA TYR A 55 1.83 -14.87 -0.81
C TYR A 55 2.80 -13.73 -0.97
N SER A 56 4.10 -14.03 -0.96
CA SER A 56 5.13 -12.99 -0.91
C SER A 56 6.18 -13.14 -1.99
N PHE A 57 6.70 -12.00 -2.43
CA PHE A 57 7.79 -11.90 -3.37
C PHE A 57 8.82 -10.89 -2.86
N THR A 58 10.07 -11.34 -2.75
CA THR A 58 11.21 -10.49 -2.38
C THR A 58 12.16 -10.43 -3.58
N PRO A 59 12.27 -9.28 -4.27
CA PRO A 59 13.22 -9.11 -5.37
C PRO A 59 14.67 -9.44 -4.96
N ASP A 60 15.45 -9.96 -5.88
CA ASP A 60 16.86 -10.24 -5.63
C ASP A 60 17.64 -8.96 -5.31
N GLY A 61 18.50 -9.04 -4.30
CA GLY A 61 19.26 -7.88 -3.80
C GLY A 61 18.45 -6.90 -2.95
N ASP A 62 17.16 -7.16 -2.73
CA ASP A 62 16.28 -6.37 -1.87
C ASP A 62 16.02 -7.08 -0.53
N THR A 63 15.64 -6.30 0.49
CA THR A 63 15.14 -6.76 1.78
C THR A 63 13.63 -6.61 1.93
N LEU A 64 13.00 -5.81 1.07
CA LEU A 64 11.55 -5.57 1.10
C LEU A 64 10.78 -6.77 0.55
N SER A 65 9.66 -7.09 1.20
CA SER A 65 8.78 -8.20 0.84
C SER A 65 7.41 -7.68 0.47
N TYR A 66 6.92 -8.09 -0.69
CA TYR A 66 5.68 -7.59 -1.26
C TYR A 66 4.62 -8.69 -1.27
N TRP A 67 3.39 -8.33 -0.91
CA TRP A 67 2.23 -9.21 -1.07
C TRP A 67 1.90 -9.40 -2.54
N VAL A 68 1.72 -10.66 -2.96
CA VAL A 68 1.52 -11.03 -4.35
C VAL A 68 0.04 -11.21 -4.65
N VAL A 69 -0.45 -10.50 -5.65
CA VAL A 69 -1.77 -10.71 -6.24
C VAL A 69 -1.58 -11.31 -7.64
N ASP A 70 -1.96 -12.57 -7.80
CA ASP A 70 -2.08 -13.22 -9.11
C ASP A 70 -3.57 -13.51 -9.38
N ARG A 71 -4.14 -12.79 -10.35
CA ARG A 71 -5.55 -12.98 -10.75
C ARG A 71 -5.78 -14.24 -11.58
N SER A 72 -4.72 -14.83 -12.14
CA SER A 72 -4.82 -16.03 -12.96
C SER A 72 -4.90 -17.31 -12.13
N GLY A 73 -4.34 -17.30 -10.92
CA GLY A 73 -4.16 -18.48 -10.08
C GLY A 73 -3.10 -19.46 -10.60
N GLU A 74 -2.41 -19.13 -11.69
CA GLU A 74 -1.38 -19.95 -12.31
C GLU A 74 -0.07 -19.93 -11.51
N LEU A 75 0.24 -18.80 -10.87
CA LEU A 75 1.49 -18.64 -10.13
C LEU A 75 1.58 -19.63 -8.97
N LYS A 76 0.48 -19.90 -8.28
CA LYS A 76 0.42 -20.89 -7.20
C LYS A 76 0.72 -22.30 -7.70
N LYS A 77 0.15 -22.69 -8.85
CA LYS A 77 0.38 -24.01 -9.43
C LYS A 77 1.86 -24.21 -9.79
N ARG A 78 2.44 -23.22 -10.47
CA ARG A 78 3.87 -23.27 -10.85
C ARG A 78 4.80 -23.27 -9.65
N TYR A 79 4.44 -22.56 -8.59
CA TYR A 79 5.16 -22.63 -7.32
C TYR A 79 5.10 -24.03 -6.73
N GLU A 80 3.91 -24.64 -6.63
CA GLU A 80 3.72 -25.99 -6.09
C GLU A 80 4.47 -27.06 -6.91
N GLU A 81 4.50 -26.93 -8.24
CA GLU A 81 5.24 -27.81 -9.15
C GLU A 81 6.76 -27.67 -9.02
N ALA A 82 7.25 -26.48 -8.67
CA ALA A 82 8.67 -26.19 -8.49
C ALA A 82 9.21 -26.61 -7.11
N LEU A 83 8.35 -27.01 -6.17
CA LEU A 83 8.78 -27.46 -4.85
C LEU A 83 9.47 -28.84 -4.93
N PRO A 84 10.59 -29.03 -4.21
CA PRO A 84 11.19 -30.35 -4.09
C PRO A 84 10.25 -31.30 -3.34
N ALA A 85 10.40 -32.61 -3.58
CA ALA A 85 9.64 -33.63 -2.86
C ALA A 85 9.91 -33.52 -1.35
N GLY A 86 8.83 -33.40 -0.56
CA GLY A 86 8.93 -33.21 0.89
C GLY A 86 9.36 -31.81 1.32
N ALA A 87 9.21 -30.80 0.46
CA ALA A 87 9.44 -29.41 0.84
C ALA A 87 8.64 -29.03 2.10
N GLU A 88 9.30 -28.33 3.02
CA GLU A 88 8.64 -27.76 4.19
C GLU A 88 7.64 -26.67 3.75
N PRO A 89 6.57 -26.43 4.51
CA PRO A 89 5.67 -25.32 4.25
C PRO A 89 6.43 -23.99 4.10
N TYR A 90 5.98 -23.15 3.15
CA TYR A 90 6.58 -21.84 2.89
C TYR A 90 8.04 -21.89 2.38
N THR A 91 8.47 -23.02 1.81
CA THR A 91 9.79 -23.13 1.15
C THR A 91 9.91 -22.09 0.02
N PRO A 92 10.94 -21.22 0.04
CA PRO A 92 11.12 -20.22 -1.01
C PRO A 92 11.53 -20.86 -2.34
N VAL A 93 10.94 -20.37 -3.42
CA VAL A 93 11.22 -20.78 -4.80
C VAL A 93 11.71 -19.58 -5.60
N SER A 94 12.74 -19.75 -6.42
CA SER A 94 13.20 -18.70 -7.33
C SER A 94 12.14 -18.40 -8.38
N ALA A 95 11.87 -17.13 -8.67
CA ALA A 95 10.93 -16.74 -9.71
C ALA A 95 11.38 -15.48 -10.44
N GLU A 96 11.00 -15.37 -11.70
CA GLU A 96 11.12 -14.15 -12.50
C GLU A 96 9.71 -13.74 -12.94
N LEU A 97 9.30 -12.55 -12.52
CA LEU A 97 7.94 -12.07 -12.67
C LEU A 97 7.95 -10.69 -13.33
N LYS A 98 6.98 -10.46 -14.21
CA LYS A 98 6.60 -9.10 -14.61
C LYS A 98 5.47 -8.66 -13.68
N VAL A 99 5.71 -7.63 -12.90
CA VAL A 99 4.80 -7.16 -11.85
C VAL A 99 4.49 -5.68 -11.99
N LYS A 100 3.27 -5.29 -11.61
CA LYS A 100 2.86 -3.90 -11.42
C LYS A 100 2.90 -3.58 -9.93
N MET A 101 3.61 -2.52 -9.54
CA MET A 101 3.61 -2.06 -8.15
C MET A 101 2.31 -1.31 -7.83
N LEU A 102 1.61 -1.73 -6.78
CA LEU A 102 0.37 -1.09 -6.31
C LEU A 102 0.58 -0.25 -5.04
N GLY A 103 1.71 -0.43 -4.36
CA GLY A 103 2.03 0.26 -3.10
C GLY A 103 1.47 -0.44 -1.86
N PRO A 104 1.63 0.15 -0.66
CA PRO A 104 1.20 -0.43 0.61
C PRO A 104 -0.32 -0.66 0.71
N SER A 105 -0.72 -1.69 1.46
CA SER A 105 -2.11 -1.96 1.83
C SER A 105 -2.31 -1.73 3.34
N SER A 106 -3.52 -1.38 3.75
CA SER A 106 -3.94 -1.34 5.16
C SER A 106 -4.93 -2.45 5.53
N GLU A 107 -5.18 -3.40 4.61
CA GLU A 107 -6.21 -4.44 4.77
C GLU A 107 -5.63 -5.85 4.66
N GLY A 108 -6.18 -6.76 5.48
CA GLY A 108 -5.90 -8.20 5.44
C GLY A 108 -4.43 -8.53 5.69
N PHE A 109 -3.99 -9.68 5.17
CA PHE A 109 -2.59 -10.12 5.26
C PHE A 109 -1.62 -9.16 4.58
N ALA A 110 -2.05 -8.44 3.55
CA ALA A 110 -1.22 -7.51 2.79
C ALA A 110 -0.75 -6.31 3.62
N ALA A 111 -1.40 -6.00 4.74
CA ALA A 111 -1.00 -4.92 5.65
C ALA A 111 0.34 -5.16 6.35
N GLU A 112 0.80 -6.41 6.42
CA GLU A 112 2.05 -6.82 7.06
C GLU A 112 3.25 -6.84 6.10
N TYR A 113 3.08 -6.32 4.87
CA TYR A 113 4.10 -6.31 3.80
C TYR A 113 4.43 -4.89 3.37
N ASP A 114 5.60 -4.69 2.74
CA ASP A 114 6.10 -3.38 2.32
C ASP A 114 5.29 -2.77 1.16
N GLY A 115 4.51 -3.61 0.48
CA GLY A 115 3.65 -3.20 -0.63
C GLY A 115 2.91 -4.39 -1.24
N VAL A 116 2.05 -4.09 -2.20
CA VAL A 116 1.37 -5.08 -3.03
C VAL A 116 1.94 -5.02 -4.44
N VAL A 117 2.22 -6.19 -5.00
CA VAL A 117 2.56 -6.38 -6.41
C VAL A 117 1.49 -7.21 -7.10
N GLU A 118 1.05 -6.75 -8.27
CA GLU A 118 0.14 -7.51 -9.13
C GLU A 118 0.92 -8.16 -10.27
N VAL A 119 0.77 -9.48 -10.40
CA VAL A 119 1.43 -10.27 -11.45
C VAL A 119 0.80 -9.97 -12.81
N GLN A 120 1.62 -9.44 -13.71
CA GLN A 120 1.24 -9.14 -15.09
C GLN A 120 1.67 -10.27 -16.05
N ALA A 121 2.80 -10.93 -15.76
CA ALA A 121 3.23 -12.14 -16.45
C ALA A 121 4.17 -12.98 -15.58
N ILE A 122 4.10 -14.30 -15.76
CA ILE A 122 5.00 -15.26 -15.12
C ILE A 122 6.07 -15.64 -16.14
N ILE A 123 7.31 -15.20 -15.95
CA ILE A 123 8.41 -15.51 -16.86
C ILE A 123 9.00 -16.89 -16.50
N ARG A 124 9.22 -17.13 -15.21
CA ARG A 124 9.78 -18.39 -14.68
C ARG A 124 9.46 -18.57 -13.20
N VAL A 125 9.31 -19.81 -12.78
CA VAL A 125 9.20 -20.24 -11.37
C VAL A 125 9.94 -21.56 -11.24
N GLY A 126 10.83 -21.69 -10.25
CA GLY A 126 11.78 -22.80 -10.17
C GLY A 126 13.00 -22.62 -11.07
N GLU A 127 13.91 -23.61 -11.02
CA GLU A 127 15.01 -23.74 -11.99
C GLU A 127 14.51 -24.14 -13.38
#